data_AF-A0A139DN42-F1
#
_entry.id   AF-A0A139DN42-F1
#
_cell.length_a   1.000
_cell.length_b   1.000
_cell.length_c   1.000
_cell.angle_alpha   90.00
_cell.angle_beta   90.00
_cell.angle_gamma   90.00
#
_symmetry.space_group_name_H-M   'P 1'
#
loop_
_entity.id
_entity.type
_entity.pdbx_description
1 polymer ?
#
loop_
_entity_poly.entity_id
_entity_poly.type
_entity_poly.pdbx_seq_one_letter_code
_entity_poly.pdbx_strand_id
1 'polypeptide(L)'
;MHANNVLHDLIDLFEFRHGPCRVLLNLGGSEPVSFGNHFESPAQESLTIDLINRAGAAVGSLLVEWPDGNALTEGRRDAVERLARLVRDHLDIKILEELQTSLHDKNAQIALLSEVARQTSNGVPQKTLGGG
;
A
#
# COMPACT_ATOMS: atom_id res chain seq x y z
N MET A 1 2.28 6.79 8.98
CA MET A 1 1.00 7.53 9.03
C MET A 1 0.73 8.43 7.81
N HIS A 2 1.73 8.89 7.05
CA HIS A 2 1.50 9.79 5.88
C HIS A 2 0.74 9.17 4.70
N ALA A 3 0.80 7.86 4.54
CA ALA A 3 0.38 7.23 3.29
C ALA A 3 -1.08 6.74 3.28
N ASN A 4 -1.81 6.92 4.38
CA ASN A 4 -3.27 6.92 4.36
C ASN A 4 -3.80 8.29 3.89
N ASN A 5 -3.14 9.39 4.26
CA ASN A 5 -3.58 10.75 3.89
C ASN A 5 -3.64 10.95 2.38
N VAL A 6 -2.66 10.44 1.63
CA VAL A 6 -2.63 10.59 0.15
C VAL A 6 -3.80 9.86 -0.54
N LEU A 7 -4.18 8.68 -0.05
CA LEU A 7 -5.35 7.97 -0.60
C LEU A 7 -6.65 8.70 -0.25
N HIS A 8 -6.75 9.24 0.97
CA HIS A 8 -7.86 10.10 1.36
C HIS A 8 -7.96 11.33 0.44
N ASP A 9 -6.87 12.06 0.22
CA ASP A 9 -6.85 13.26 -0.63
C ASP A 9 -7.24 12.95 -2.09
N LEU A 10 -6.78 11.82 -2.63
CA LEU A 10 -7.14 11.36 -3.97
C LEU A 10 -8.64 11.06 -4.08
N ILE A 11 -9.22 10.47 -3.05
CA ILE A 11 -10.64 10.09 -3.02
C ILE A 11 -11.50 11.34 -2.80
N ASP A 12 -11.08 12.28 -1.96
CA ASP A 12 -11.77 13.56 -1.76
C ASP A 12 -11.81 14.37 -3.07
N LEU A 13 -10.70 14.40 -3.82
CA LEU A 13 -10.66 15.04 -5.14
C LEU A 13 -11.59 14.34 -6.14
N PHE A 14 -11.64 13.01 -6.11
CA PHE A 14 -12.52 12.23 -6.95
C PHE A 14 -13.99 12.53 -6.62
N GLU A 15 -14.36 12.54 -5.34
CA GLU A 15 -15.70 12.86 -4.87
C GLU A 15 -16.11 14.28 -5.26
N PHE A 16 -15.22 15.27 -5.07
CA PHE A 16 -15.46 16.66 -5.46
C PHE A 16 -15.81 16.80 -6.95
N ARG A 17 -15.17 16.00 -7.82
CA ARG A 17 -15.36 16.08 -9.28
C ARG A 17 -16.53 15.25 -9.79
N HIS A 18 -16.80 14.10 -9.17
CA HIS A 18 -17.73 13.09 -9.69
C HIS A 18 -19.02 12.98 -8.88
N GLY A 19 -19.15 13.75 -7.79
CA GLY A 19 -20.28 13.73 -6.88
C GLY A 19 -20.06 12.78 -5.71
N PRO A 20 -20.98 12.79 -4.73
CA PRO A 20 -20.86 11.98 -3.52
C PRO A 20 -20.80 10.50 -3.88
N CYS A 21 -19.71 9.85 -3.50
CA CYS A 21 -19.48 8.43 -3.72
C CYS A 21 -18.86 7.81 -2.47
N ARG A 22 -19.02 6.50 -2.34
CA ARG A 22 -18.31 5.69 -1.37
C ARG A 22 -17.29 4.85 -2.12
N VAL A 23 -16.06 4.87 -1.66
CA VAL A 23 -14.96 4.10 -2.25
C VAL A 23 -14.51 3.06 -1.23
N LEU A 24 -14.57 1.80 -1.62
CA LEU A 24 -14.17 0.65 -0.82
C LEU A 24 -12.95 0.01 -1.46
N LEU A 25 -11.85 -0.02 -0.71
CA LEU A 25 -10.60 -0.66 -1.12
C LEU A 25 -10.45 -1.97 -0.37
N ASN A 26 -10.49 -3.09 -1.10
CA ASN A 26 -10.28 -4.42 -0.54
C ASN A 26 -8.90 -4.92 -0.97
N LEU A 27 -7.95 -4.99 -0.04
CA LEU A 27 -6.62 -5.56 -0.25
C LEU A 27 -6.62 -6.93 0.41
N GLY A 28 -6.38 -7.99 -0.38
CA GLY A 28 -6.50 -9.37 0.08
C GLY A 28 -5.74 -9.61 1.40
N GLY A 29 -6.46 -10.06 2.43
CA GLY A 29 -5.90 -10.34 3.75
C GLY A 29 -6.10 -9.23 4.81
N SER A 30 -6.80 -8.14 4.49
CA SER A 30 -7.17 -7.08 5.45
C SER A 30 -8.66 -6.76 5.37
N GLU A 31 -9.20 -6.10 6.41
CA GLU A 31 -10.56 -5.55 6.34
C GLU A 31 -10.65 -4.47 5.24
N PRO A 32 -11.76 -4.38 4.49
CA PRO A 32 -11.94 -3.36 3.48
C PRO A 32 -11.85 -1.95 4.07
N VAL A 33 -11.04 -1.10 3.46
CA VAL A 33 -10.92 0.30 3.86
C VAL A 33 -11.99 1.11 3.13
N SER A 34 -12.87 1.75 3.88
CA SER A 34 -13.93 2.61 3.35
C SER A 34 -13.53 4.07 3.38
N PHE A 35 -13.76 4.76 2.28
CA PHE A 35 -13.52 6.18 2.08
C PHE A 35 -14.77 6.87 1.53
N GLY A 36 -14.84 8.18 1.70
CA GLY A 36 -15.97 9.01 1.25
C GLY A 36 -17.21 8.91 2.14
N ASN A 37 -18.33 9.37 1.62
CA ASN A 37 -19.59 9.45 2.36
C ASN A 37 -20.15 8.08 2.72
N HIS A 38 -20.74 7.99 3.92
CA HIS A 38 -21.56 6.86 4.32
C HIS A 38 -23.00 7.13 3.91
N PHE A 39 -23.55 6.29 3.04
CA PHE A 39 -24.94 6.39 2.63
C PHE A 39 -25.81 5.56 3.58
N GLU A 40 -26.85 6.17 4.14
CA GLU A 40 -27.87 5.45 4.93
C GLU A 40 -28.82 4.62 4.04
N SER A 41 -28.95 5.01 2.77
CA SER A 41 -29.72 4.26 1.77
C SER A 41 -28.82 3.32 0.96
N PRO A 42 -29.33 2.16 0.53
CA PRO A 42 -28.55 1.22 -0.27
C PRO A 42 -28.04 1.89 -1.54
N ALA A 43 -26.77 1.65 -1.87
CA ALA A 43 -26.17 2.11 -3.12
C ALA A 43 -27.06 1.67 -4.29
N GLN A 44 -27.45 2.60 -5.15
CA GLN A 44 -28.29 2.30 -6.31
C GLN A 44 -27.44 1.74 -7.44
N GLU A 45 -26.18 2.16 -7.54
CA GLU A 45 -25.22 1.66 -8.51
C GLU A 45 -23.82 1.49 -7.90
N SER A 46 -23.11 0.48 -8.40
CA SER A 46 -21.76 0.14 -7.98
C SER A 46 -20.89 -0.29 -9.15
N LEU A 47 -19.62 0.12 -9.16
CA LEU A 47 -18.61 -0.36 -10.09
C LEU A 47 -17.44 -0.95 -9.33
N THR A 48 -17.08 -2.19 -9.66
CA THR A 48 -15.91 -2.88 -9.10
C THR A 48 -14.84 -3.01 -10.17
N ILE A 49 -13.61 -2.64 -9.82
CA ILE A 49 -12.42 -2.82 -10.66
C ILE A 49 -11.39 -3.63 -9.88
N ASP A 50 -10.88 -4.70 -10.48
CA ASP A 50 -9.77 -5.46 -9.92
C ASP A 50 -8.47 -4.66 -10.02
N LEU A 51 -7.75 -4.56 -8.91
CA LEU A 51 -6.44 -3.94 -8.85
C LEU A 51 -5.40 -4.99 -9.19
N ILE A 52 -4.86 -4.89 -10.40
CA ILE A 52 -3.81 -5.79 -10.93
C ILE A 52 -2.50 -5.03 -10.90
N ASN A 53 -1.49 -5.56 -10.21
CA ASN A 53 -0.16 -4.94 -10.14
C ASN A 53 0.60 -5.04 -11.48
N ARG A 54 1.77 -4.41 -11.56
CA ARG A 54 2.61 -4.44 -12.78
C ARG A 54 3.06 -5.84 -13.20
N ALA A 55 3.09 -6.80 -12.28
CA ALA A 55 3.43 -8.19 -12.56
C ALA A 55 2.23 -9.02 -13.07
N GLY A 56 1.05 -8.41 -13.19
CA GLY A 56 -0.18 -9.08 -13.64
C GLY A 56 -0.89 -9.87 -12.52
N ALA A 57 -0.48 -9.71 -11.26
CA ALA A 57 -1.13 -10.35 -10.13
C ALA A 57 -2.21 -9.46 -9.53
N ALA A 58 -3.36 -10.05 -9.19
CA ALA A 58 -4.42 -9.36 -8.45
C ALA A 58 -3.96 -9.07 -7.02
N VAL A 59 -3.94 -7.79 -6.64
CA VAL A 59 -3.56 -7.33 -5.29
C VAL A 59 -4.77 -6.94 -4.45
N GLY A 60 -5.92 -6.70 -5.10
CA GLY A 60 -7.15 -6.31 -4.43
C GLY A 60 -8.23 -5.90 -5.42
N SER A 61 -9.27 -5.24 -4.92
CA SER A 61 -10.33 -4.65 -5.71
C SER A 61 -10.73 -3.28 -5.17
N LEU A 62 -11.14 -2.41 -6.08
CA LEU A 62 -11.69 -1.10 -5.81
C LEU A 62 -13.17 -1.12 -6.17
N LEU A 63 -14.03 -0.88 -5.19
CA LEU A 63 -15.48 -0.76 -5.37
C LEU A 63 -15.86 0.70 -5.17
N VAL A 64 -16.55 1.28 -6.15
CA VAL A 64 -17.11 2.64 -6.06
C VAL A 64 -18.62 2.57 -6.13
N GLU A 65 -19.28 3.14 -5.13
CA GLU A 65 -20.73 3.14 -4.97
C GLU A 65 -21.25 4.57 -5.05
N TRP A 66 -22.37 4.76 -5.75
CA TRP A 66 -23.09 6.03 -5.82
C TRP A 66 -24.51 5.91 -5.27
N PRO A 67 -25.02 6.98 -4.62
CA PRO A 67 -26.39 7.03 -4.13
C PRO A 67 -27.40 7.37 -5.23
N ASP A 68 -26.97 7.93 -6.36
CA ASP A 68 -27.80 8.28 -7.51
C ASP A 68 -27.76 7.20 -8.59
N GLY A 69 -28.91 6.69 -9.04
CA GLY A 69 -29.02 5.70 -10.13
C GLY A 69 -28.86 6.27 -11.54
N ASN A 70 -28.19 7.43 -11.70
CA ASN A 70 -28.08 8.15 -12.97
C ASN A 70 -26.65 8.07 -13.58
N ALA A 71 -25.87 7.05 -13.22
CA ALA A 71 -24.52 7.30 -12.73
C ALA A 71 -23.38 6.47 -13.33
N LEU A 72 -23.60 5.61 -14.30
CA LEU A 72 -22.51 5.05 -15.12
C LEU A 72 -22.50 5.67 -16.52
N THR A 73 -22.43 7.01 -16.56
CA THR A 73 -21.99 7.68 -17.78
C THR A 73 -20.58 7.21 -18.13
N GLU A 74 -20.26 7.10 -19.42
CA GLU A 74 -18.95 6.66 -19.91
C GLU A 74 -17.80 7.42 -19.22
N GLY A 75 -18.01 8.71 -18.92
CA GLY A 75 -17.06 9.54 -18.18
C GLY A 75 -16.83 9.16 -16.71
N ARG A 76 -17.82 8.61 -15.99
CA ARG A 76 -17.63 8.11 -14.60
C ARG A 76 -16.90 6.77 -14.61
N ARG A 77 -17.18 5.88 -15.55
CA ARG A 77 -16.43 4.61 -15.71
C ARG A 77 -14.95 4.88 -15.98
N ASP A 78 -14.65 5.74 -16.95
CA ASP A 78 -13.28 6.16 -17.25
C ASP A 78 -12.56 6.77 -16.05
N ALA A 79 -13.30 7.52 -15.21
CA ALA A 79 -12.76 8.13 -14.01
C ALA A 79 -12.42 7.08 -12.95
N VAL A 80 -13.27 6.07 -12.72
CA VAL A 80 -12.95 4.97 -11.79
C VAL A 80 -11.75 4.17 -12.28
N GLU A 81 -11.63 3.91 -13.59
CA GLU A 81 -10.44 3.26 -14.14
C GLU A 81 -9.16 4.08 -13.92
N ARG A 82 -9.24 5.42 -14.06
CA ARG A 82 -8.11 6.31 -13.73
C ARG A 82 -7.79 6.27 -12.24
N LEU A 83 -8.81 6.30 -11.38
CA LEU A 83 -8.63 6.19 -9.93
C LEU A 83 -7.98 4.84 -9.57
N ALA A 84 -8.44 3.73 -10.12
CA ALA A 84 -7.86 2.41 -9.92
C ALA A 84 -6.38 2.35 -10.33
N ARG A 85 -6.01 2.98 -11.46
CA ARG A 85 -4.60 3.11 -11.88
C ARG A 85 -3.77 3.89 -10.85
N LEU A 86 -4.27 5.02 -10.36
CA LEU A 86 -3.57 5.84 -9.35
C LEU A 86 -3.42 5.10 -8.01
N VAL A 87 -4.48 4.44 -7.55
CA VAL A 87 -4.47 3.62 -6.33
C VAL A 87 -3.43 2.50 -6.45
N ARG A 88 -3.39 1.79 -7.59
CA ARG A 88 -2.38 0.77 -7.86
C ARG A 88 -0.97 1.35 -7.81
N ASP A 89 -0.73 2.45 -8.51
CA ASP A 89 0.61 3.06 -8.57
C ASP A 89 1.07 3.50 -7.16
N HIS A 90 0.16 4.00 -6.33
CA HIS A 90 0.44 4.32 -4.91
C HIS A 90 0.76 3.08 -4.08
N LEU A 91 0.04 1.96 -4.28
CA LEU A 91 0.33 0.70 -3.59
C LEU A 91 1.70 0.13 -4.00
N ASP A 92 2.04 0.18 -5.29
CA ASP A 92 3.35 -0.26 -5.78
C ASP A 92 4.49 0.57 -5.17
N ILE A 93 4.31 1.90 -5.04
CA ILE A 93 5.30 2.79 -4.42
C ILE A 93 5.49 2.45 -2.93
N LYS A 94 4.40 2.23 -2.18
CA LYS A 94 4.49 1.81 -0.77
C LYS A 94 5.29 0.53 -0.57
N ILE A 95 5.03 -0.48 -1.39
CA ILE A 95 5.74 -1.77 -1.32
C ILE A 95 7.25 -1.54 -1.53
N LEU A 96 7.62 -0.65 -2.45
CA LEU A 96 9.03 -0.28 -2.67
C LEU A 96 9.65 0.43 -1.47
N GLU A 97 8.94 1.36 -0.83
CA GLU A 97 9.41 2.06 0.38
C GLU A 97 9.61 1.11 1.57
N GLU A 98 8.68 0.17 1.78
CA GLU A 98 8.77 -0.85 2.82
C GLU A 98 9.95 -1.81 2.55
N LEU A 99 10.13 -2.25 1.31
CA LEU A 99 11.27 -3.07 0.90
C LEU A 99 12.61 -2.36 1.11
N GLN A 100 12.68 -1.07 0.77
CA GLN A 100 13.89 -0.26 0.96
C GLN A 100 14.23 -0.12 2.45
N THR A 101 13.22 0.11 3.29
CA THR A 101 13.40 0.19 4.76
C THR A 101 13.88 -1.15 5.31
N SER A 102 13.24 -2.26 4.92
CA SER A 102 13.62 -3.60 5.34
C SER A 102 15.05 -3.98 4.91
N LEU A 103 15.46 -3.58 3.70
CA LEU A 103 16.83 -3.78 3.22
C LEU A 103 17.84 -2.96 4.02
N HIS A 104 17.50 -1.71 4.36
CA HIS A 104 18.36 -0.87 5.18
C HIS A 104 18.58 -1.47 6.58
N ASP A 105 17.50 -1.95 7.21
CA ASP A 105 17.56 -2.61 8.52
C ASP A 105 18.41 -3.88 8.48
N LYS A 106 18.23 -4.71 7.44
CA LYS A 106 19.05 -5.92 7.24
C LYS A 106 20.53 -5.56 7.02
N ASN A 107 20.83 -4.53 6.25
CA ASN A 107 22.20 -4.07 6.06
C ASN A 107 22.82 -3.55 7.37
N ALA A 108 22.06 -2.83 8.19
CA ALA A 108 22.50 -2.39 9.51
C ALA A 108 22.79 -3.59 10.45
N GLN A 109 21.94 -4.62 10.43
CA GLN A 109 22.18 -5.86 11.17
C GLN A 109 23.44 -6.60 10.70
N ILE A 110 23.67 -6.69 9.38
CA ILE A 110 24.89 -7.29 8.81
C ILE A 110 26.14 -6.51 9.24
N ALA A 111 26.08 -5.18 9.22
CA ALA A 111 27.19 -4.33 9.67
C ALA A 111 27.50 -4.55 11.15
N LEU A 112 26.47 -4.65 12.01
CA LEU A 112 26.62 -4.95 13.43
C LEU A 112 27.26 -6.33 13.65
N LEU A 113 26.77 -7.37 12.95
CA LEU A 113 27.31 -8.73 13.04
C LEU A 113 28.77 -8.79 12.56
N SER A 114 29.10 -8.06 11.51
CA SER A 114 30.47 -7.96 10.99
C SER A 114 31.41 -7.29 11.99
N GLU A 115 30.95 -6.26 12.70
CA GLU A 115 31.74 -5.61 13.75
C GLU A 115 31.91 -6.52 14.98
N VAL A 116 30.87 -7.24 15.41
CA VAL A 116 30.96 -8.25 16.48
C VAL A 116 31.96 -9.36 16.09
N ALA A 117 31.93 -9.83 14.86
CA ALA A 117 32.88 -10.82 14.34
C ALA A 117 34.32 -10.28 14.34
N ARG A 118 34.52 -9.00 13.98
CA ARG A 118 35.83 -8.34 14.04
C ARG A 118 36.34 -8.22 15.48
N GLN A 119 35.49 -7.82 16.42
CA GLN A 119 35.86 -7.68 17.83
C GLN A 119 36.14 -9.03 18.49
N THR A 120 35.39 -10.08 18.16
CA THR A 120 35.67 -11.45 18.62
C THR A 120 36.95 -12.01 18.00
N SER A 121 37.22 -11.73 16.72
CA SER A 121 38.48 -12.09 16.06
C SER A 121 39.70 -11.37 16.68
N ASN A 122 39.54 -10.12 17.13
CA ASN A 122 40.61 -9.37 17.79
C ASN A 122 40.69 -9.64 19.32
N GLY A 123 39.69 -10.32 19.88
CA GLY A 123 39.51 -10.53 21.31
C GLY A 123 39.95 -11.89 21.83
N VAL A 124 40.55 -12.76 21.00
CA VAL A 124 41.21 -13.98 21.48
C VAL A 124 42.67 -13.67 21.77
N PRO A 125 43.07 -13.39 23.04
CA PRO A 125 44.45 -13.61 23.41
C PRO A 125 44.71 -15.10 23.21
N GLN A 126 45.55 -15.44 22.23
CA GLN A 126 46.26 -16.72 22.24
C GLN A 126 46.98 -16.78 23.58
N LYS A 127 46.39 -17.46 24.56
CA LYS A 127 47.13 -17.95 25.70
C LYS A 127 47.99 -19.06 25.13
N THR A 128 49.14 -18.68 24.57
CA THR A 128 50.29 -19.55 24.39
C THR A 128 50.56 -20.14 25.76
N LEU A 129 50.08 -21.36 25.99
CA LEU A 129 50.65 -22.23 27.01
C LEU A 129 52.05 -22.57 26.50
N GLY A 130 52.97 -21.62 26.72
CA GLY A 130 54.39 -21.85 26.62
C GLY A 130 54.73 -22.97 27.59
N GLY A 131 55.49 -23.95 27.07
CA GLY A 131 56.04 -25.02 27.86
C GLY A 131 56.94 -24.52 28.99
N GLY A 132 57.06 -25.38 29.99
CA GLY A 132 57.87 -25.20 31.19
C GLY A 132 57.42 -26.20 32.24
#